data_AF-A0A1A5YR83-F1
#
_entry.id   AF-A0A1A5YR83-F1
#
_cell.length_a   1.000
_cell.length_b   1.000
_cell.length_c   1.000
_cell.angle_alpha   90.00
_cell.angle_beta   90.00
_cell.angle_gamma   90.00
#
_symmetry.space_group_name_H-M   'P 1'
#
loop_
_entity.id
_entity.type
_entity.pdbx_description
1 polymer ?
#
loop_
_entity_poly.entity_id
_entity_poly.type
_entity_poly.pdbx_seq_one_letter_code
_entity_poly.pdbx_strand_id
1 'polypeptide(L)'
;MIVSGLAACTDSGGEEPKKWRFEAENGMLSGVEVASAGEGFSGDGYVTGFEEEQDSVEVKLQGPDDGLYRLNIGYRNNNEDKMGWLALNGKPFGDVRLAAFEGFTDAFAGKVLLNKGENTVKITRHWGWYDIDYVEIVNSEPRPQHRVENKLVNPNASKEALALHGYLVEQYGRFILAGQQNLQDALLLNWNYGKLPAIAGFDLIEYSPTRAANGSTSREIENMLQWHELGGIATLAWHWNAPVHLVNSDQQPWWKGFYAEGTTFDLEKTLAQPESEEYRLMISDIDAIAVQLKRLQDAGIPVLWRPLHEAEGGWFWWGAKGPEPAKELYRLLYDRLTAYHEINNLIWVWNSENPEWYPGDDVVDIVSVDSYPQPGDHHPVSRSYEGLVELVGDRKLVALTENGSIPDPGLLEKYEAYWSWFCTWTGEFIDDGKHNSEDFIRYVLNHERVITLDEVPDYLKPGAIPN
;
A
#
# COMPACT_ATOMS: atom_id res chain seq x y z
N MET A 1 2.05 26.80 -13.14
CA MET A 1 3.43 27.16 -12.76
C MET A 1 3.55 26.99 -11.25
N ILE A 2 3.71 25.73 -10.83
CA ILE A 2 3.96 25.38 -9.43
C ILE A 2 5.33 24.72 -9.48
N VAL A 3 6.30 25.41 -8.91
CA VAL A 3 7.66 24.89 -8.70
C VAL A 3 7.52 23.79 -7.66
N SER A 4 7.95 22.58 -8.00
CA SER A 4 8.15 21.48 -7.06
C SER A 4 9.15 21.94 -5.99
N GLY A 5 8.61 22.36 -4.85
CA GLY A 5 9.40 22.66 -3.68
C GLY A 5 9.88 21.35 -3.08
N LEU A 6 11.06 20.88 -3.50
CA LEU A 6 11.94 20.14 -2.61
C LEU A 6 12.02 20.97 -1.32
N ALA A 7 11.45 20.45 -0.23
CA ALA A 7 11.66 21.01 1.08
C ALA A 7 13.17 20.96 1.34
N ALA A 8 13.80 22.14 1.23
CA ALA A 8 15.18 22.34 1.61
C ALA A 8 15.30 21.98 3.09
N CYS A 9 15.80 20.78 3.36
CA CYS A 9 16.29 20.42 4.67
C CYS A 9 17.46 21.36 4.99
N THR A 10 17.39 21.95 6.16
CA THR A 10 18.36 22.93 6.66
C THR A 10 19.78 22.40 6.59
N ASP A 11 20.64 23.22 5.98
CA ASP A 11 22.09 23.16 5.90
C ASP A 11 22.74 22.60 7.19
N SER A 12 23.01 21.29 7.18
CA SER A 12 24.07 20.68 7.98
C SER A 12 25.17 20.33 6.99
N GLY A 13 26.32 20.99 7.06
CA GLY A 13 27.41 20.90 6.09
C GLY A 13 28.04 19.50 5.93
N GLY A 14 27.30 18.57 5.32
CA GLY A 14 27.76 17.28 4.83
C GLY A 14 28.17 17.40 3.36
N GLU A 15 29.15 16.60 2.96
CA GLU A 15 29.49 16.42 1.55
C GLU A 15 28.24 15.99 0.77
N GLU A 16 28.06 16.49 -0.46
CA GLU A 16 26.98 16.03 -1.33
C GLU A 16 27.06 14.50 -1.47
N PRO A 17 25.91 13.79 -1.39
CA PRO A 17 25.90 12.34 -1.45
C PRO A 17 26.49 11.89 -2.79
N LYS A 18 27.47 10.99 -2.73
CA LYS A 18 28.18 10.50 -3.91
C LYS A 18 27.22 9.74 -4.84
N LYS A 19 27.23 10.11 -6.12
CA LYS A 19 26.39 9.56 -7.18
C LYS A 19 27.22 8.83 -8.23
N TRP A 20 26.66 7.77 -8.81
CA TRP A 20 27.25 7.05 -9.94
C TRP A 20 26.17 6.85 -11.00
N ARG A 21 26.43 7.37 -12.21
CA ARG A 21 25.51 7.32 -13.34
C ARG A 21 26.00 6.34 -14.39
N PHE A 22 25.06 5.61 -14.99
CA PHE A 22 25.27 4.61 -16.02
C PHE A 22 24.29 4.87 -17.16
N GLU A 23 24.81 5.33 -18.29
CA GLU A 23 24.00 5.73 -19.45
C GLU A 23 23.33 4.51 -20.10
N ALA A 24 22.04 4.62 -20.40
CA ALA A 24 21.23 3.49 -20.84
C ALA A 24 21.57 3.04 -22.27
N GLU A 25 22.02 3.95 -23.12
CA GLU A 25 22.47 3.66 -24.49
C GLU A 25 23.69 2.74 -24.56
N ASN A 26 24.41 2.57 -23.44
CA ASN A 26 25.51 1.61 -23.29
C ASN A 26 25.05 0.24 -22.76
N GLY A 27 23.74 0.08 -22.49
CA GLY A 27 23.13 -1.15 -22.00
C GLY A 27 22.96 -2.22 -23.07
N MET A 28 22.55 -3.40 -22.65
CA MET A 28 22.12 -4.47 -23.55
C MET A 28 20.67 -4.24 -23.94
N LEU A 29 20.43 -4.01 -25.23
CA LEU A 29 19.12 -3.69 -25.80
C LEU A 29 18.42 -4.95 -26.33
N SER A 30 17.13 -5.09 -26.04
CA SER A 30 16.26 -6.13 -26.59
C SER A 30 14.97 -5.49 -27.07
N GLY A 31 14.74 -5.45 -28.39
CA GLY A 31 13.53 -4.87 -29.00
C GLY A 31 13.47 -3.33 -29.03
N VAL A 32 14.37 -2.66 -28.30
CA VAL A 32 14.51 -1.20 -28.20
C VAL A 32 15.70 -0.68 -29.01
N GLU A 33 15.77 0.63 -29.21
CA GLU A 33 16.87 1.28 -29.95
C GLU A 33 17.40 2.54 -29.25
N VAL A 34 18.60 2.99 -29.65
CA VAL A 34 19.18 4.25 -29.17
C VAL A 34 18.70 5.39 -30.06
N ALA A 35 18.21 6.46 -29.44
CA ALA A 35 17.91 7.73 -30.08
C ALA A 35 18.68 8.88 -29.40
N SER A 36 18.82 10.00 -30.10
CA SER A 36 19.52 11.19 -29.61
C SER A 36 18.84 12.49 -30.07
N ALA A 37 17.53 12.40 -30.36
CA ALA A 37 16.74 13.53 -30.82
C ALA A 37 16.18 14.33 -29.63
N GLY A 38 16.28 15.65 -29.73
CA GLY A 38 15.84 16.58 -28.69
C GLY A 38 16.99 17.07 -27.82
N GLU A 39 16.64 17.69 -26.69
CA GLU A 39 17.59 18.21 -25.71
C GLU A 39 17.28 17.61 -24.32
N GLY A 40 18.25 17.62 -23.42
CA GLY A 40 18.05 17.28 -22.00
C GLY A 40 18.45 15.87 -21.56
N PHE A 41 18.83 14.98 -22.48
CA PHE A 41 19.42 13.66 -22.16
C PHE A 41 20.90 13.79 -21.76
N SER A 42 21.43 12.84 -21.00
CA SER A 42 22.88 12.73 -20.71
C SER A 42 23.59 11.79 -21.68
N GLY A 43 24.92 11.69 -21.58
CA GLY A 43 25.70 10.86 -22.50
C GLY A 43 25.56 11.26 -23.97
N ASP A 44 25.44 10.24 -24.83
CA ASP A 44 25.37 10.37 -26.29
C ASP A 44 23.94 10.15 -26.84
N GLY A 45 23.01 9.71 -25.99
CA GLY A 45 21.62 9.43 -26.38
C GLY A 45 20.78 8.90 -25.22
N TYR A 46 19.71 8.21 -25.56
CA TYR A 46 18.80 7.53 -24.63
C TYR A 46 18.19 6.32 -25.35
N VAL A 47 17.60 5.40 -24.60
CA VAL A 47 16.91 4.22 -25.14
C VAL A 47 15.42 4.48 -25.30
N THR A 48 14.86 4.15 -26.46
CA THR A 48 13.45 4.34 -26.82
C THR A 48 12.84 3.09 -27.47
N GLY A 49 11.54 3.10 -27.75
CA GLY A 49 10.85 2.01 -28.45
C GLY A 49 10.34 0.89 -27.53
N PHE A 50 9.97 1.20 -26.29
CA PHE A 50 9.34 0.24 -25.37
C PHE A 50 7.86 0.02 -25.74
N GLU A 51 7.57 -0.89 -26.68
CA GLU A 51 6.22 -1.09 -27.25
C GLU A 51 5.69 -2.51 -27.07
N GLU A 52 6.54 -3.53 -27.16
CA GLU A 52 6.22 -4.94 -26.99
C GLU A 52 6.59 -5.46 -25.57
N GLU A 53 5.95 -6.54 -25.11
CA GLU A 53 6.12 -7.05 -23.73
C GLU A 53 7.57 -7.40 -23.35
N GLN A 54 8.37 -7.87 -24.31
CA GLN A 54 9.77 -8.25 -24.10
C GLN A 54 10.77 -7.08 -24.18
N ASP A 55 10.31 -5.90 -24.59
CA ASP A 55 11.18 -4.76 -24.88
C ASP A 55 11.87 -4.28 -23.60
N SER A 56 13.20 -4.21 -23.64
CA SER A 56 13.99 -3.95 -22.45
C SER A 56 15.39 -3.41 -22.72
N VAL A 57 15.89 -2.67 -21.74
CA VAL A 57 17.30 -2.31 -21.58
C VAL A 57 17.84 -2.93 -20.30
N GLU A 58 18.98 -3.60 -20.38
CA GLU A 58 19.74 -4.03 -19.19
C GLU A 58 21.03 -3.21 -19.06
N VAL A 59 21.08 -2.37 -18.02
CA VAL A 59 22.19 -1.48 -17.72
C VAL A 59 23.12 -2.17 -16.72
N LYS A 60 24.43 -2.19 -17.05
CA LYS A 60 25.47 -2.68 -16.14
C LYS A 60 25.84 -1.59 -15.15
N LEU A 61 25.75 -1.91 -13.87
CA LEU A 61 26.13 -1.03 -12.77
C LEU A 61 27.47 -1.51 -12.19
N GLN A 62 28.37 -0.55 -11.94
CA GLN A 62 29.60 -0.80 -11.19
C GLN A 62 29.38 -0.40 -9.73
N GLY A 63 28.99 -1.36 -8.90
CA GLY A 63 28.82 -1.19 -7.46
C GLY A 63 30.16 -0.82 -6.80
N PRO A 64 30.26 0.33 -6.13
CA PRO A 64 31.52 0.79 -5.56
C PRO A 64 31.96 -0.09 -4.37
N ASP A 65 31.01 -0.48 -3.52
CA ASP A 65 31.16 -1.41 -2.40
C ASP A 65 29.85 -2.19 -2.16
N ASP A 66 29.92 -3.27 -1.36
CA ASP A 66 28.72 -3.99 -0.92
C ASP A 66 27.86 -3.05 -0.07
N GLY A 67 26.59 -2.86 -0.43
CA GLY A 67 25.74 -1.94 0.32
C GLY A 67 24.38 -1.65 -0.29
N LEU A 68 23.61 -0.83 0.42
CA LEU A 68 22.30 -0.37 0.01
C LEU A 68 22.45 0.99 -0.69
N TYR A 69 21.83 1.14 -1.85
CA TYR A 69 21.89 2.36 -2.64
C TYR A 69 20.48 2.79 -3.04
N ARG A 70 20.22 4.09 -3.13
CA ARG A 70 19.03 4.63 -3.79
C ARG A 70 19.21 4.47 -5.30
N LEU A 71 18.18 3.97 -5.98
CA LEU A 71 18.14 3.83 -7.44
C LEU A 71 17.27 4.96 -8.02
N ASN A 72 17.82 5.71 -8.97
CA ASN A 72 17.08 6.66 -9.77
C ASN A 72 17.17 6.27 -11.25
N ILE A 73 16.10 6.53 -11.99
CA ILE A 73 16.03 6.31 -13.43
C ILE A 73 15.80 7.66 -14.09
N GLY A 74 16.75 8.07 -14.93
CA GLY A 74 16.56 9.20 -15.83
C GLY A 74 15.64 8.78 -16.96
N TYR A 75 14.54 9.51 -17.18
CA TYR A 75 13.53 9.14 -18.16
C TYR A 75 12.87 10.37 -18.80
N ARG A 76 12.16 10.12 -19.90
CA ARG A 76 11.18 11.03 -20.50
C ARG A 76 9.94 10.23 -20.89
N ASN A 77 8.75 10.84 -20.84
CA ASN A 77 7.52 10.23 -21.32
C ASN A 77 6.70 11.24 -22.16
N ASN A 78 5.52 10.82 -22.57
CA ASN A 78 4.57 11.60 -23.37
C ASN A 78 3.70 12.56 -22.53
N ASN A 79 4.19 13.02 -21.36
CA ASN A 79 3.44 13.82 -20.39
C ASN A 79 2.16 13.14 -19.89
N GLU A 80 2.26 11.82 -19.74
CA GLU A 80 1.24 10.97 -19.12
C GLU A 80 1.98 9.97 -18.22
N ASP A 81 1.34 9.57 -17.13
CA ASP A 81 1.91 8.57 -16.24
C ASP A 81 2.20 7.26 -16.99
N LYS A 82 3.39 6.73 -16.76
CA LYS A 82 3.88 5.44 -17.24
C LYS A 82 4.47 4.62 -16.11
N MET A 83 4.70 3.36 -16.39
CA MET A 83 5.26 2.41 -15.44
C MET A 83 6.21 1.47 -16.18
N GLY A 84 7.34 1.12 -15.56
CA GLY A 84 8.31 0.14 -16.07
C GLY A 84 8.57 -0.98 -15.07
N TRP A 85 8.72 -2.22 -15.53
CA TRP A 85 9.13 -3.35 -14.68
C TRP A 85 10.64 -3.32 -14.48
N LEU A 86 11.08 -3.61 -13.26
CA LEU A 86 12.49 -3.68 -12.91
C LEU A 86 12.93 -5.09 -12.55
N ALA A 87 14.17 -5.41 -12.88
CA ALA A 87 14.87 -6.56 -12.35
C ALA A 87 16.29 -6.17 -11.93
N LEU A 88 16.72 -6.66 -10.76
CA LEU A 88 18.06 -6.48 -10.23
C LEU A 88 18.81 -7.81 -10.28
N ASN A 89 19.95 -7.85 -10.96
CA ASN A 89 20.78 -9.05 -11.11
C ASN A 89 19.97 -10.28 -11.61
N GLY A 90 19.07 -10.04 -12.57
CA GLY A 90 18.20 -11.05 -13.18
C GLY A 90 17.00 -11.51 -12.33
N LYS A 91 16.80 -10.93 -11.14
CA LYS A 91 15.62 -11.20 -10.30
C LYS A 91 14.62 -10.03 -10.37
N PRO A 92 13.30 -10.29 -10.37
CA PRO A 92 12.30 -9.24 -10.25
C PRO A 92 12.61 -8.27 -9.10
N PHE A 93 12.40 -6.98 -9.35
CA PHE A 93 12.68 -5.86 -8.44
C PHE A 93 11.52 -4.85 -8.50
N GLY A 94 10.27 -5.34 -8.54
CA GLY A 94 9.08 -4.50 -8.61
C GLY A 94 9.02 -3.60 -9.86
N ASP A 95 8.42 -2.42 -9.70
CA ASP A 95 8.18 -1.44 -10.75
C ASP A 95 8.62 -0.02 -10.37
N VAL A 96 8.71 0.84 -11.37
CA VAL A 96 8.93 2.28 -11.23
C VAL A 96 7.78 3.05 -11.88
N ARG A 97 7.23 4.02 -11.16
CA ARG A 97 6.33 5.04 -11.72
C ARG A 97 7.13 6.15 -12.38
N LEU A 98 6.83 6.37 -13.66
CA LEU A 98 7.38 7.42 -14.50
C LEU A 98 6.29 8.46 -14.68
N ALA A 99 6.18 9.39 -13.72
CA ALA A 99 5.12 10.39 -13.68
C ALA A 99 5.12 11.31 -14.90
N ALA A 100 3.95 11.83 -15.28
CA ALA A 100 3.81 12.78 -16.38
C ALA A 100 4.77 13.98 -16.22
N PHE A 101 5.69 14.16 -17.17
CA PHE A 101 6.63 15.28 -17.14
C PHE A 101 7.02 15.73 -18.56
N GLU A 102 7.17 17.04 -18.74
CA GLU A 102 7.66 17.62 -19.99
C GLU A 102 9.19 17.65 -19.99
N GLY A 103 9.81 16.72 -20.73
CA GLY A 103 11.27 16.61 -20.87
C GLY A 103 11.88 15.47 -20.05
N PHE A 104 13.21 15.48 -19.91
CA PHE A 104 13.92 14.50 -19.11
C PHE A 104 13.90 14.86 -17.63
N THR A 105 13.68 13.86 -16.77
CA THR A 105 13.67 14.00 -15.31
C THR A 105 14.04 12.67 -14.64
N ASP A 106 14.13 12.67 -13.31
CA ASP A 106 14.44 11.50 -12.50
C ASP A 106 13.18 10.88 -11.90
N ALA A 107 13.11 9.55 -11.88
CA ALA A 107 12.18 8.78 -11.05
C ALA A 107 12.95 8.01 -9.99
N PHE A 108 12.53 8.13 -8.73
CA PHE A 108 13.05 7.28 -7.65
C PHE A 108 12.45 5.88 -7.77
N ALA A 109 13.33 4.89 -7.99
CA ALA A 109 12.98 3.49 -8.23
C ALA A 109 13.17 2.61 -6.98
N GLY A 110 13.22 3.22 -5.79
CA GLY A 110 13.45 2.50 -4.53
C GLY A 110 14.93 2.36 -4.18
N LYS A 111 15.22 1.49 -3.22
CA LYS A 111 16.60 1.14 -2.84
C LYS A 111 16.97 -0.20 -3.46
N VAL A 112 18.25 -0.41 -3.78
CA VAL A 112 18.83 -1.66 -4.31
C VAL A 112 20.00 -2.11 -3.44
N LEU A 113 20.08 -3.42 -3.16
CA LEU A 113 21.25 -4.02 -2.53
C LEU A 113 22.25 -4.46 -3.60
N LEU A 114 23.41 -3.80 -3.65
CA LEU A 114 24.44 -4.08 -4.64
C LEU A 114 25.62 -4.78 -4.00
N ASN A 115 26.25 -5.67 -4.77
CA ASN A 115 27.59 -6.17 -4.47
C ASN A 115 28.62 -5.20 -5.04
N LYS A 116 29.82 -5.17 -4.45
CA LYS A 116 30.99 -4.57 -5.07
C LYS A 116 31.30 -5.29 -6.39
N GLY A 117 31.45 -4.53 -7.46
CA GLY A 117 31.65 -5.12 -8.78
C GLY A 117 30.47 -4.93 -9.71
N GLU A 118 30.35 -5.85 -10.67
CA GLU A 118 29.28 -5.84 -11.66
C GLU A 118 27.94 -6.23 -11.03
N ASN A 119 26.92 -5.41 -11.29
CA ASN A 119 25.51 -5.71 -11.06
C ASN A 119 24.74 -5.31 -12.33
N THR A 120 23.49 -5.74 -12.46
CA THR A 120 22.61 -5.30 -13.56
C THR A 120 21.27 -4.79 -13.05
N VAL A 121 20.78 -3.73 -13.70
CA VAL A 121 19.39 -3.29 -13.59
C VAL A 121 18.77 -3.39 -14.97
N LYS A 122 17.72 -4.19 -15.09
CA LYS A 122 16.94 -4.34 -16.31
C LYS A 122 15.61 -3.61 -16.16
N ILE A 123 15.29 -2.79 -17.14
CA ILE A 123 13.98 -2.11 -17.25
C ILE A 123 13.25 -2.76 -18.43
N THR A 124 12.05 -3.28 -18.19
CA THR A 124 11.18 -3.89 -19.21
C THR A 124 9.89 -3.07 -19.33
N ARG A 125 9.33 -2.99 -20.54
CA ARG A 125 8.24 -2.10 -20.94
C ARG A 125 7.15 -1.81 -19.89
N HIS A 126 6.53 -2.83 -19.30
CA HIS A 126 5.28 -2.71 -18.55
C HIS A 126 4.20 -1.86 -19.27
N TRP A 127 3.98 -0.58 -18.95
CA TRP A 127 3.06 0.27 -19.74
C TRP A 127 3.67 0.76 -21.06
N GLY A 128 4.99 0.96 -21.09
CA GLY A 128 5.75 1.37 -22.28
C GLY A 128 5.64 2.85 -22.63
N TRP A 129 6.00 3.20 -23.87
CA TRP A 129 5.88 4.57 -24.40
C TRP A 129 6.63 5.63 -23.58
N TYR A 130 7.83 5.28 -23.14
CA TYR A 130 8.78 6.14 -22.45
C TYR A 130 10.19 5.93 -23.01
N ASP A 131 11.07 6.87 -22.67
CA ASP A 131 12.49 6.85 -22.97
C ASP A 131 13.28 6.71 -21.68
N ILE A 132 14.38 5.95 -21.70
CA ILE A 132 15.30 5.79 -20.57
C ILE A 132 16.65 6.41 -20.92
N ASP A 133 17.06 7.41 -20.16
CA ASP A 133 18.32 8.15 -20.32
C ASP A 133 19.46 7.42 -19.58
N TYR A 134 19.31 7.22 -18.28
CA TYR A 134 20.32 6.57 -17.45
C TYR A 134 19.73 5.84 -16.26
N VAL A 135 20.58 5.03 -15.63
CA VAL A 135 20.40 4.56 -14.26
C VAL A 135 21.43 5.23 -13.36
N GLU A 136 20.99 5.81 -12.25
CA GLU A 136 21.86 6.46 -11.26
C GLU A 136 21.69 5.79 -9.90
N ILE A 137 22.81 5.49 -9.25
CA ILE A 137 22.82 5.02 -7.86
C ILE A 137 23.41 6.09 -6.96
N VAL A 138 22.84 6.24 -5.77
CA VAL A 138 23.31 7.15 -4.72
C VAL A 138 23.46 6.35 -3.44
N ASN A 139 24.52 6.59 -2.66
CA ASN A 139 24.69 5.92 -1.37
C ASN A 139 23.43 6.12 -0.49
N SER A 140 22.94 5.03 0.12
CA SER A 140 21.85 5.10 1.09
C SER A 140 22.44 5.25 2.49
N GLU A 141 22.26 6.43 3.08
CA GLU A 141 22.55 6.60 4.52
C GLU A 141 21.61 5.71 5.36
N PRO A 142 22.09 5.23 6.52
CA PRO A 142 21.24 4.47 7.44
C PRO A 142 19.99 5.25 7.83
N ARG A 143 18.85 4.57 7.86
CA ARG A 143 17.57 5.17 8.24
C ARG A 143 17.63 5.68 9.70
N PRO A 144 17.27 6.94 9.98
CA PRO A 144 17.14 7.42 11.36
C PRO A 144 15.95 6.73 12.05
N GLN A 145 15.93 6.77 13.38
CA GLN A 145 14.78 6.28 14.13
C GLN A 145 13.50 7.02 13.73
N HIS A 146 12.43 6.26 13.51
CA HIS A 146 11.10 6.79 13.19
C HIS A 146 10.58 7.75 14.25
N ARG A 147 9.85 8.79 13.81
CA ARG A 147 9.33 9.87 14.66
C ARG A 147 7.83 9.75 14.94
N VAL A 148 7.31 8.53 14.91
CA VAL A 148 5.90 8.25 15.16
C VAL A 148 5.60 8.33 16.67
N GLU A 149 4.62 9.13 17.04
CA GLU A 149 4.14 9.25 18.42
C GLU A 149 2.88 8.42 18.62
N ASN A 150 2.66 7.86 19.82
CA ASN A 150 1.38 7.20 20.14
C ASN A 150 0.27 8.25 20.32
N LYS A 151 -0.30 8.71 19.21
CA LYS A 151 -1.39 9.68 19.18
C LYS A 151 -2.30 9.41 17.98
N LEU A 152 -3.57 9.14 18.26
CA LEU A 152 -4.60 9.01 17.23
C LEU A 152 -5.21 10.37 16.87
N VAL A 153 -5.70 10.51 15.64
CA VAL A 153 -6.35 11.72 15.14
C VAL A 153 -7.67 12.01 15.83
N ASN A 154 -8.38 10.96 16.26
CA ASN A 154 -9.58 11.10 17.08
C ASN A 154 -9.20 11.42 18.54
N PRO A 155 -9.49 12.63 19.06
CA PRO A 155 -9.15 12.98 20.45
C PRO A 155 -9.96 12.20 21.49
N ASN A 156 -11.06 11.57 21.09
CA ASN A 156 -11.91 10.72 21.94
C ASN A 156 -11.65 9.23 21.71
N ALA A 157 -10.55 8.85 21.05
CA ALA A 157 -10.21 7.46 20.79
C ALA A 157 -10.31 6.59 22.05
N SER A 158 -10.86 5.38 21.89
CA SER A 158 -11.02 4.45 22.99
C SER A 158 -9.64 4.05 23.55
N LYS A 159 -9.61 3.62 24.81
CA LYS A 159 -8.37 3.16 25.45
C LYS A 159 -7.77 1.96 24.72
N GLU A 160 -8.61 1.10 24.13
CA GLU A 160 -8.20 -0.07 23.37
C GLU A 160 -7.58 0.33 22.03
N ALA A 161 -8.14 1.33 21.34
CA ALA A 161 -7.55 1.86 20.10
C ALA A 161 -6.19 2.51 20.38
N LEU A 162 -6.07 3.31 21.45
CA LEU A 162 -4.79 3.91 21.86
C LEU A 162 -3.77 2.86 22.31
N ALA A 163 -4.20 1.77 22.95
CA ALA A 163 -3.33 0.67 23.34
C ALA A 163 -2.81 -0.10 22.11
N LEU A 164 -3.69 -0.42 21.15
CA LEU A 164 -3.30 -1.07 19.91
C LEU A 164 -2.33 -0.19 19.11
N HIS A 165 -2.65 1.09 18.92
CA HIS A 165 -1.77 2.02 18.22
C HIS A 165 -0.41 2.15 18.92
N GLY A 166 -0.41 2.29 20.26
CA GLY A 166 0.83 2.34 21.04
C GLY A 166 1.70 1.10 20.88
N TYR A 167 1.09 -0.08 20.84
CA TYR A 167 1.81 -1.33 20.56
C TYR A 167 2.43 -1.32 19.16
N LEU A 168 1.68 -0.91 18.12
CA LEU A 168 2.22 -0.82 16.77
C LEU A 168 3.40 0.17 16.68
N VAL A 169 3.30 1.32 17.35
CA VAL A 169 4.41 2.29 17.46
C VAL A 169 5.63 1.71 18.18
N GLU A 170 5.45 0.91 19.23
CA GLU A 170 6.54 0.25 19.94
C GLU A 170 7.30 -0.78 19.07
N GLN A 171 6.58 -1.48 18.20
CA GLN A 171 7.16 -2.48 17.30
C GLN A 171 7.75 -1.88 16.02
N TYR A 172 7.29 -0.69 15.61
CA TYR A 172 7.68 -0.04 14.36
C TYR A 172 9.19 0.21 14.27
N GLY A 173 9.78 -0.14 13.12
CA GLY A 173 11.24 -0.13 12.94
C GLY A 173 11.96 -1.41 13.39
N ARG A 174 11.30 -2.28 14.17
CA ARG A 174 11.93 -3.46 14.80
C ARG A 174 11.32 -4.77 14.32
N PHE A 175 10.00 -4.87 14.34
CA PHE A 175 9.27 -6.06 13.95
C PHE A 175 8.20 -5.73 12.93
N ILE A 176 7.79 -6.75 12.17
CA ILE A 176 6.63 -6.71 11.30
C ILE A 176 5.59 -7.71 11.83
N LEU A 177 4.33 -7.30 11.93
CA LEU A 177 3.27 -8.21 12.35
C LEU A 177 2.80 -9.05 11.16
N ALA A 178 2.69 -10.36 11.35
CA ALA A 178 2.13 -11.25 10.34
C ALA A 178 0.61 -11.05 10.25
N GLY A 179 0.10 -10.90 9.03
CA GLY A 179 -1.33 -10.78 8.75
C GLY A 179 -1.80 -11.69 7.63
N GLN A 180 -3.06 -12.10 7.71
CA GLN A 180 -3.74 -12.92 6.70
C GLN A 180 -5.18 -12.42 6.51
N GLN A 181 -5.59 -12.19 5.26
CA GLN A 181 -6.99 -11.90 4.95
C GLN A 181 -7.83 -13.14 5.19
N ASN A 182 -9.04 -12.95 5.74
CA ASN A 182 -10.02 -13.98 6.09
C ASN A 182 -9.65 -14.82 7.33
N LEU A 183 -10.61 -14.99 8.24
CA LEU A 183 -10.44 -15.81 9.45
C LEU A 183 -10.10 -17.26 9.15
N GLN A 184 -10.73 -17.86 8.13
CA GLN A 184 -10.50 -19.25 7.77
C GLN A 184 -9.05 -19.48 7.37
N ASP A 185 -8.49 -18.61 6.53
CA ASP A 185 -7.11 -18.73 6.06
C ASP A 185 -6.13 -18.47 7.22
N ALA A 186 -6.42 -17.48 8.07
CA ALA A 186 -5.64 -17.24 9.29
C ALA A 186 -5.58 -18.48 10.20
N LEU A 187 -6.70 -19.19 10.39
CA LEU A 187 -6.76 -20.43 11.17
C LEU A 187 -6.06 -21.60 10.46
N LEU A 188 -6.13 -21.67 9.12
CA LEU A 188 -5.45 -22.68 8.32
C LEU A 188 -3.92 -22.55 8.40
N LEU A 189 -3.37 -21.34 8.54
CA LEU A 189 -1.95 -21.16 8.78
C LEU A 189 -1.47 -21.91 10.02
N ASN A 190 -2.26 -21.89 11.10
CA ASN A 190 -1.92 -22.64 12.30
C ASN A 190 -2.01 -24.15 12.09
N TRP A 191 -3.04 -24.61 11.38
CA TRP A 191 -3.19 -26.03 11.06
C TRP A 191 -2.01 -26.57 10.22
N ASN A 192 -1.57 -25.79 9.22
CA ASN A 192 -0.55 -26.20 8.26
C ASN A 192 0.88 -25.95 8.78
N TYR A 193 1.09 -24.86 9.51
CA TYR A 193 2.42 -24.32 9.83
C TYR A 193 2.68 -24.11 11.32
N GLY A 194 1.68 -24.30 12.18
CA GLY A 194 1.82 -24.27 13.65
C GLY A 194 1.87 -22.87 14.26
N LYS A 195 1.53 -21.83 13.49
CA LYS A 195 1.52 -20.42 13.90
C LYS A 195 0.25 -19.72 13.41
N LEU A 196 -0.35 -18.90 14.27
CA LEU A 196 -1.42 -17.97 13.89
C LEU A 196 -0.80 -16.62 13.53
N PRO A 197 -1.26 -15.94 12.47
CA PRO A 197 -0.86 -14.56 12.21
C PRO A 197 -1.34 -13.66 13.36
N ALA A 198 -0.63 -12.56 13.65
CA ALA A 198 -1.05 -11.60 14.67
C ALA A 198 -2.29 -10.80 14.22
N ILE A 199 -2.41 -10.55 12.91
CA ILE A 199 -3.50 -9.79 12.30
C ILE A 199 -4.35 -10.70 11.43
N ALA A 200 -5.67 -10.51 11.46
CA ALA A 200 -6.57 -11.03 10.45
C ALA A 200 -7.30 -9.87 9.76
N GLY A 201 -7.42 -9.98 8.43
CA GLY A 201 -8.15 -9.03 7.60
C GLY A 201 -9.59 -9.45 7.35
N PHE A 202 -10.50 -8.48 7.37
CA PHE A 202 -11.95 -8.66 7.29
C PHE A 202 -12.57 -7.66 6.31
N ASP A 203 -13.80 -7.92 5.86
CA ASP A 203 -14.50 -7.05 4.90
C ASP A 203 -16.00 -6.89 5.21
N LEU A 204 -16.45 -5.63 5.25
CA LEU A 204 -17.87 -5.29 5.43
C LEU A 204 -18.72 -5.33 4.15
N ILE A 205 -18.17 -5.76 3.01
CA ILE A 205 -18.83 -5.82 1.69
C ILE A 205 -20.29 -6.29 1.75
N GLU A 206 -20.56 -7.42 2.41
CA GLU A 206 -21.89 -8.03 2.48
C GLU A 206 -22.89 -7.28 3.38
N TYR A 207 -22.43 -6.31 4.18
CA TYR A 207 -23.30 -5.38 4.93
C TYR A 207 -23.72 -4.15 4.13
N SER A 208 -23.18 -3.93 2.93
CA SER A 208 -23.63 -2.85 2.04
C SER A 208 -25.13 -3.01 1.76
N PRO A 209 -25.98 -2.00 1.99
CA PRO A 209 -27.42 -2.12 1.83
C PRO A 209 -27.90 -2.65 0.48
N THR A 210 -27.21 -2.32 -0.61
CA THR A 210 -27.54 -2.85 -1.94
C THR A 210 -27.28 -4.34 -2.08
N ARG A 211 -26.27 -4.90 -1.40
CA ARG A 211 -26.03 -6.35 -1.35
C ARG A 211 -27.04 -7.04 -0.44
N ALA A 212 -27.29 -6.48 0.75
CA ALA A 212 -28.30 -7.00 1.67
C ALA A 212 -29.70 -7.04 1.02
N ALA A 213 -30.07 -6.02 0.24
CA ALA A 213 -31.31 -5.98 -0.54
C ALA A 213 -31.40 -7.08 -1.61
N ASN A 214 -30.25 -7.58 -2.08
CA ASN A 214 -30.15 -8.73 -3.00
C ASN A 214 -29.96 -10.08 -2.26
N GLY A 215 -30.16 -10.10 -0.94
CA GLY A 215 -30.17 -11.33 -0.14
C GLY A 215 -28.81 -11.75 0.43
N SER A 216 -27.77 -10.92 0.30
CA SER A 216 -26.52 -11.15 1.00
C SER A 216 -26.71 -11.14 2.52
N THR A 217 -25.96 -12.00 3.20
CA THR A 217 -25.85 -12.03 4.66
C THR A 217 -24.39 -12.17 5.04
N SER A 218 -24.01 -11.64 6.21
CA SER A 218 -22.63 -11.66 6.67
C SER A 218 -22.54 -12.15 8.11
N ARG A 219 -21.42 -12.80 8.41
CA ARG A 219 -20.98 -13.16 9.76
C ARG A 219 -19.65 -12.48 10.12
N GLU A 220 -19.27 -11.43 9.39
CA GLU A 220 -17.93 -10.86 9.52
C GLU A 220 -17.69 -10.30 10.93
N ILE A 221 -18.69 -9.66 11.53
CA ILE A 221 -18.58 -9.17 12.90
C ILE A 221 -18.41 -10.32 13.90
N GLU A 222 -19.12 -11.44 13.72
CA GLU A 222 -18.94 -12.64 14.53
C GLU A 222 -17.53 -13.24 14.36
N ASN A 223 -16.99 -13.24 13.14
CA ASN A 223 -15.64 -13.72 12.87
C ASN A 223 -14.59 -12.82 13.55
N MET A 224 -14.80 -11.50 13.53
CA MET A 224 -13.92 -10.54 14.23
C MET A 224 -13.98 -10.70 15.75
N LEU A 225 -15.17 -10.93 16.32
CA LEU A 225 -15.32 -11.25 17.75
C LEU A 225 -14.54 -12.52 18.10
N GLN A 226 -14.67 -13.58 17.30
CA GLN A 226 -13.92 -14.82 17.49
C GLN A 226 -12.41 -14.61 17.39
N TRP A 227 -11.95 -13.81 16.43
CA TRP A 227 -10.52 -13.53 16.28
C TRP A 227 -9.97 -12.75 17.47
N HIS A 228 -10.73 -11.75 17.93
CA HIS A 228 -10.37 -10.98 19.11
C HIS A 228 -10.34 -11.86 20.38
N GLU A 229 -11.25 -12.83 20.52
CA GLU A 229 -11.21 -13.82 21.62
C GLU A 229 -9.90 -14.61 21.68
N LEU A 230 -9.25 -14.84 20.53
CA LEU A 230 -7.92 -15.46 20.45
C LEU A 230 -6.78 -14.49 20.80
N GLY A 231 -7.08 -13.21 21.03
CA GLY A 231 -6.10 -12.13 21.24
C GLY A 231 -5.63 -11.47 19.96
N GLY A 232 -6.28 -11.73 18.83
CA GLY A 232 -5.87 -11.25 17.52
C GLY A 232 -6.24 -9.80 17.25
N ILE A 233 -5.45 -9.15 16.40
CA ILE A 233 -5.68 -7.79 15.90
C ILE A 233 -6.51 -7.88 14.62
N ALA A 234 -7.51 -7.01 14.47
CA ALA A 234 -8.36 -6.98 13.29
C ALA A 234 -8.07 -5.75 12.40
N THR A 235 -7.83 -5.99 11.11
CA THR A 235 -7.89 -4.95 10.07
C THR A 235 -9.14 -5.15 9.24
N LEU A 236 -9.81 -4.06 8.88
CA LEU A 236 -11.15 -4.09 8.32
C LEU A 236 -11.24 -3.16 7.12
N ALA A 237 -11.53 -3.75 5.96
CA ALA A 237 -11.84 -3.03 4.74
C ALA A 237 -13.34 -2.99 4.48
N TRP A 238 -13.74 -2.24 3.46
CA TRP A 238 -15.10 -2.25 2.96
C TRP A 238 -15.10 -2.09 1.45
N HIS A 239 -15.29 -3.20 0.73
CA HIS A 239 -15.63 -3.12 -0.69
C HIS A 239 -17.06 -2.59 -0.84
N TRP A 240 -17.18 -1.27 -0.81
CA TRP A 240 -18.47 -0.59 -0.76
C TRP A 240 -19.23 -0.79 -2.07
N ASN A 241 -20.27 -1.62 -2.05
CA ASN A 241 -21.13 -1.79 -3.21
C ASN A 241 -21.99 -0.53 -3.39
N ALA A 242 -21.89 0.16 -4.53
CA ALA A 242 -22.49 1.48 -4.71
C ALA A 242 -23.98 1.52 -4.26
N PRO A 243 -24.44 2.62 -3.64
CA PRO A 243 -25.76 2.71 -3.02
C PRO A 243 -26.91 2.60 -4.02
N VAL A 244 -26.68 3.00 -5.27
CA VAL A 244 -27.64 2.96 -6.38
C VAL A 244 -26.92 2.87 -7.71
N HIS A 245 -27.68 2.80 -8.80
CA HIS A 245 -27.19 2.87 -10.18
C HIS A 245 -26.25 1.72 -10.59
N LEU A 246 -26.44 0.55 -9.97
CA LEU A 246 -25.75 -0.68 -10.36
C LEU A 246 -26.09 -1.05 -11.82
N VAL A 247 -25.07 -1.41 -12.60
CA VAL A 247 -25.25 -1.86 -14.00
C VAL A 247 -26.08 -3.14 -14.04
N ASN A 248 -25.80 -4.09 -13.15
CA ASN A 248 -26.51 -5.36 -12.96
C ASN A 248 -26.85 -6.08 -14.28
N SER A 249 -25.80 -6.43 -15.03
CA SER A 249 -25.85 -7.23 -16.26
C SER A 249 -25.15 -8.57 -16.09
N ASP A 250 -25.18 -9.43 -17.11
CA ASP A 250 -24.45 -10.71 -17.08
C ASP A 250 -22.93 -10.52 -16.92
N GLN A 251 -22.38 -9.45 -17.50
CA GLN A 251 -20.94 -9.12 -17.39
C GLN A 251 -20.62 -8.35 -16.11
N GLN A 252 -21.55 -7.51 -15.64
CA GLN A 252 -21.43 -6.68 -14.44
C GLN A 252 -22.60 -6.95 -13.48
N PRO A 253 -22.64 -8.15 -12.86
CA PRO A 253 -23.71 -8.49 -11.94
C PRO A 253 -23.69 -7.57 -10.71
N TRP A 254 -24.83 -7.39 -10.04
CA TRP A 254 -24.99 -6.47 -8.90
C TRP A 254 -23.92 -6.60 -7.81
N TRP A 255 -23.36 -7.80 -7.60
CA TRP A 255 -22.34 -8.05 -6.60
C TRP A 255 -20.97 -7.47 -6.98
N LYS A 256 -20.77 -7.03 -8.22
CA LYS A 256 -19.60 -6.25 -8.67
C LYS A 256 -19.79 -4.74 -8.50
N GLY A 257 -20.85 -4.29 -7.83
CA GLY A 257 -21.22 -2.87 -7.73
C GLY A 257 -20.22 -1.96 -7.02
N PHE A 258 -19.14 -2.50 -6.46
CA PHE A 258 -18.02 -1.73 -5.91
C PHE A 258 -17.01 -1.29 -6.99
N TYR A 259 -16.92 -2.02 -8.11
CA TYR A 259 -16.12 -1.60 -9.26
C TYR A 259 -16.74 -0.40 -9.97
N ALA A 260 -15.91 0.50 -10.48
CA ALA A 260 -16.31 1.64 -11.30
C ALA A 260 -17.07 1.22 -12.55
N GLU A 261 -16.72 0.09 -13.17
CA GLU A 261 -17.46 -0.50 -14.30
C GLU A 261 -18.78 -1.19 -13.90
N GLY A 262 -18.95 -1.49 -12.61
CA GLY A 262 -20.13 -2.15 -12.06
C GLY A 262 -21.30 -1.21 -11.75
N THR A 263 -21.11 0.11 -11.86
CA THR A 263 -22.10 1.13 -11.51
C THR A 263 -21.98 2.38 -12.39
N THR A 264 -23.07 3.11 -12.57
CA THR A 264 -23.05 4.48 -13.14
C THR A 264 -23.18 5.57 -12.06
N PHE A 265 -23.04 5.19 -10.79
CA PHE A 265 -22.99 6.12 -9.66
C PHE A 265 -21.85 7.13 -9.82
N ASP A 266 -22.16 8.42 -9.65
CA ASP A 266 -21.23 9.52 -9.85
C ASP A 266 -20.97 10.23 -8.53
N LEU A 267 -19.81 9.96 -7.91
CA LEU A 267 -19.46 10.50 -6.60
C LEU A 267 -19.36 12.03 -6.61
N GLU A 268 -18.68 12.61 -7.60
CA GLU A 268 -18.50 14.07 -7.70
C GLU A 268 -19.85 14.78 -7.78
N LYS A 269 -20.75 14.30 -8.65
CA LYS A 269 -22.10 14.86 -8.76
C LYS A 269 -22.90 14.67 -7.48
N THR A 270 -22.75 13.52 -6.82
CA THR A 270 -23.48 13.21 -5.58
C THR A 270 -23.06 14.14 -4.44
N LEU A 271 -21.76 14.34 -4.24
CA LEU A 271 -21.21 15.27 -3.24
C LEU A 271 -21.63 16.72 -3.50
N ALA A 272 -21.69 17.13 -4.76
CA ALA A 272 -22.16 18.46 -5.15
C ALA A 272 -23.68 18.70 -4.92
N GLN A 273 -24.45 17.66 -4.58
CA GLN A 273 -25.91 17.71 -4.41
C GLN A 273 -26.34 17.02 -3.10
N PRO A 274 -26.05 17.60 -1.93
CA PRO A 274 -26.32 16.97 -0.63
C PRO A 274 -27.82 16.73 -0.34
N GLU A 275 -28.72 17.39 -1.06
CA GLU A 275 -30.16 17.18 -1.02
C GLU A 275 -30.68 16.03 -1.91
N SER A 276 -29.82 15.46 -2.76
CA SER A 276 -30.16 14.38 -3.69
C SER A 276 -30.49 13.06 -2.97
N GLU A 277 -31.25 12.20 -3.65
CA GLU A 277 -31.52 10.85 -3.13
C GLU A 277 -30.25 10.00 -3.12
N GLU A 278 -29.38 10.15 -4.13
CA GLU A 278 -28.06 9.52 -4.20
C GLU A 278 -27.22 9.82 -2.96
N TYR A 279 -27.15 11.09 -2.53
CA TYR A 279 -26.40 11.48 -1.34
C TYR A 279 -27.03 10.88 -0.08
N ARG A 280 -28.37 10.91 0.04
CA ARG A 280 -29.09 10.31 1.18
C ARG A 280 -28.85 8.81 1.29
N LEU A 281 -28.82 8.09 0.17
CA LEU A 281 -28.55 6.65 0.14
C LEU A 281 -27.08 6.35 0.44
N MET A 282 -26.15 7.16 -0.05
CA MET A 282 -24.73 7.07 0.35
C MET A 282 -24.55 7.24 1.86
N ILE A 283 -25.20 8.24 2.48
CA ILE A 283 -25.19 8.39 3.95
C ILE A 283 -25.86 7.20 4.64
N SER A 284 -26.95 6.66 4.08
CA SER A 284 -27.62 5.48 4.63
C SER A 284 -26.71 4.25 4.65
N ASP A 285 -25.86 4.06 3.63
CA ASP A 285 -24.87 3.00 3.60
C ASP A 285 -23.85 3.17 4.73
N ILE A 286 -23.31 4.38 4.91
CA ILE A 286 -22.39 4.70 6.02
C ILE A 286 -23.05 4.42 7.37
N ASP A 287 -24.31 4.81 7.54
CA ASP A 287 -25.07 4.59 8.78
C ASP A 287 -25.33 3.08 9.02
N ALA A 288 -25.53 2.28 7.98
CA ALA A 288 -25.66 0.82 8.10
C ALA A 288 -24.35 0.15 8.52
N ILE A 289 -23.22 0.63 8.01
CA ILE A 289 -21.88 0.21 8.42
C ILE A 289 -21.57 0.65 9.86
N ALA A 290 -21.98 1.85 10.25
CA ALA A 290 -21.83 2.37 11.60
C ALA A 290 -22.49 1.46 12.64
N VAL A 291 -23.64 0.84 12.32
CA VAL A 291 -24.26 -0.17 13.19
C VAL A 291 -23.33 -1.34 13.48
N GLN A 292 -22.59 -1.83 12.47
CA GLN A 292 -21.68 -2.95 12.64
C GLN A 292 -20.41 -2.55 13.41
N LEU A 293 -19.85 -1.38 13.10
CA LEU A 293 -18.69 -0.84 13.82
C LEU A 293 -19.02 -0.57 15.30
N LYS A 294 -20.24 -0.12 15.61
CA LYS A 294 -20.71 0.03 17.01
C LYS A 294 -20.74 -1.29 17.77
N ARG A 295 -21.09 -2.40 17.13
CA ARG A 295 -21.04 -3.72 17.79
C ARG A 295 -19.62 -4.10 18.21
N LEU A 296 -18.61 -3.73 17.42
CA LEU A 296 -17.20 -3.93 17.76
C LEU A 296 -16.76 -2.98 18.89
N GLN A 297 -17.20 -1.71 18.83
CA GLN A 297 -16.95 -0.75 19.92
C GLN A 297 -17.54 -1.23 21.25
N ASP A 298 -18.79 -1.67 21.24
CA ASP A 298 -19.50 -2.16 22.43
C ASP A 298 -18.82 -3.41 23.02
N ALA A 299 -18.13 -4.19 22.17
CA ALA A 299 -17.30 -5.32 22.57
C ALA A 299 -15.88 -4.93 23.00
N GLY A 300 -15.52 -3.65 22.95
CA GLY A 300 -14.18 -3.16 23.29
C GLY A 300 -13.09 -3.51 22.28
N ILE A 301 -13.46 -3.77 21.02
CA ILE A 301 -12.51 -4.22 19.99
C ILE A 301 -11.96 -3.01 19.23
N PRO A 302 -10.65 -2.72 19.29
CA PRO A 302 -10.03 -1.73 18.41
C PRO A 302 -9.88 -2.27 16.99
N VAL A 303 -10.05 -1.42 15.98
CA VAL A 303 -10.07 -1.82 14.57
C VAL A 303 -9.13 -0.94 13.75
N LEU A 304 -8.25 -1.57 12.96
CA LEU A 304 -7.52 -0.89 11.89
C LEU A 304 -8.51 -0.71 10.72
N TRP A 305 -9.14 0.45 10.64
CA TRP A 305 -10.24 0.74 9.71
C TRP A 305 -9.69 1.35 8.43
N ARG A 306 -9.81 0.61 7.33
CA ARG A 306 -9.25 0.96 6.01
C ARG A 306 -10.37 1.11 4.96
N PRO A 307 -11.20 2.17 5.04
CA PRO A 307 -12.23 2.43 4.05
C PRO A 307 -11.64 3.04 2.78
N LEU A 308 -12.39 2.96 1.68
CA LEU A 308 -12.05 3.58 0.39
C LEU A 308 -10.65 3.17 -0.10
N HIS A 309 -10.28 1.91 0.10
CA HIS A 309 -8.96 1.40 -0.29
C HIS A 309 -8.74 1.48 -1.79
N GLU A 310 -7.47 1.56 -2.20
CA GLU A 310 -7.01 1.63 -3.59
C GLU A 310 -7.66 2.74 -4.42
N ALA A 311 -8.05 3.86 -3.77
CA ALA A 311 -8.75 4.96 -4.44
C ALA A 311 -8.00 5.48 -5.66
N GLU A 312 -6.67 5.58 -5.57
CA GLU A 312 -5.82 6.10 -6.65
C GLU A 312 -5.85 5.27 -7.94
N GLY A 313 -6.20 4.00 -7.84
CA GLY A 313 -6.33 3.10 -8.98
C GLY A 313 -7.54 3.40 -9.88
N GLY A 314 -8.57 4.04 -9.32
CA GLY A 314 -9.78 4.43 -10.05
C GLY A 314 -10.69 3.28 -10.49
N TRP A 315 -10.33 2.03 -10.23
CA TRP A 315 -11.15 0.85 -10.54
C TRP A 315 -12.33 0.65 -9.59
N PHE A 316 -12.33 1.31 -8.43
CA PHE A 316 -13.48 1.39 -7.54
C PHE A 316 -14.22 2.71 -7.70
N TRP A 317 -15.54 2.71 -7.49
CA TRP A 317 -16.36 3.89 -7.79
C TRP A 317 -15.98 5.12 -6.95
N TRP A 318 -15.42 4.93 -5.75
CA TRP A 318 -14.98 6.02 -4.89
C TRP A 318 -13.71 6.72 -5.39
N GLY A 319 -12.92 6.05 -6.23
CA GLY A 319 -11.75 6.62 -6.91
C GLY A 319 -12.02 7.10 -8.34
N ALA A 320 -13.13 6.69 -8.96
CA ALA A 320 -13.38 6.88 -10.39
C ALA A 320 -13.48 8.35 -10.86
N LYS A 321 -13.65 9.30 -9.93
CA LYS A 321 -13.76 10.74 -10.21
C LYS A 321 -12.52 11.55 -9.79
N GLY A 322 -11.42 10.87 -9.52
CA GLY A 322 -10.15 11.49 -9.16
C GLY A 322 -10.03 11.84 -7.67
N PRO A 323 -8.94 12.51 -7.29
CA PRO A 323 -8.53 12.65 -5.89
C PRO A 323 -9.47 13.51 -5.04
N GLU A 324 -10.01 14.62 -5.57
CA GLU A 324 -10.80 15.55 -4.74
C GLU A 324 -12.11 14.92 -4.23
N PRO A 325 -12.96 14.28 -5.06
CA PRO A 325 -14.15 13.59 -4.57
C PRO A 325 -13.83 12.45 -3.59
N ALA A 326 -12.73 11.72 -3.81
CA ALA A 326 -12.29 10.64 -2.91
C ALA A 326 -11.90 11.18 -1.53
N LYS A 327 -11.13 12.28 -1.47
CA LYS A 327 -10.74 12.95 -0.22
C LYS A 327 -11.96 13.52 0.50
N GLU A 328 -12.89 14.15 -0.22
CA GLU A 328 -14.13 14.66 0.37
C GLU A 328 -14.97 13.53 0.98
N LEU A 329 -15.11 12.39 0.29
CA LEU A 329 -15.79 11.21 0.82
C LEU A 329 -15.08 10.61 2.04
N TYR A 330 -13.74 10.55 2.05
CA TYR A 330 -12.98 10.06 3.21
C TYR A 330 -13.22 10.93 4.45
N ARG A 331 -13.23 12.26 4.29
CA ARG A 331 -13.52 13.20 5.37
C ARG A 331 -14.99 13.12 5.81
N LEU A 332 -15.91 12.91 4.88
CA LEU A 332 -17.32 12.65 5.20
C LEU A 332 -17.50 11.36 6.02
N LEU A 333 -16.81 10.28 5.67
CA LEU A 333 -16.77 9.05 6.47
C LEU A 333 -16.22 9.34 7.88
N TYR A 334 -15.10 10.06 7.96
CA TYR A 334 -14.49 10.44 9.23
C TYR A 334 -15.47 11.19 10.13
N ASP A 335 -16.08 12.25 9.63
CA ASP A 335 -17.05 13.06 10.38
C ASP A 335 -18.30 12.25 10.76
N ARG A 336 -18.83 11.45 9.82
CA ARG A 336 -20.05 10.67 10.05
C ARG A 336 -19.83 9.56 11.07
N LEU A 337 -18.74 8.80 10.97
CA LEU A 337 -18.45 7.68 11.87
C LEU A 337 -17.91 8.15 13.22
N THR A 338 -16.95 9.08 13.22
CA THR A 338 -16.27 9.53 14.44
C THR A 338 -17.10 10.56 15.21
N ALA A 339 -17.55 11.64 14.55
CA ALA A 339 -18.23 12.74 15.26
C ALA A 339 -19.74 12.53 15.41
N TYR A 340 -20.43 12.07 14.37
CA TYR A 340 -21.89 11.89 14.43
C TYR A 340 -22.30 10.58 15.10
N HIS A 341 -21.64 9.46 14.77
CA HIS A 341 -21.94 8.17 15.39
C HIS A 341 -21.18 7.89 16.69
N GLU A 342 -20.18 8.71 17.04
CA GLU A 342 -19.34 8.55 18.24
C GLU A 342 -18.65 7.18 18.29
N ILE A 343 -18.12 6.73 17.14
CA ILE A 343 -17.33 5.51 17.02
C ILE A 343 -15.86 5.87 17.20
N ASN A 344 -15.32 5.48 18.35
CA ASN A 344 -14.03 5.87 18.89
C ASN A 344 -13.01 4.72 18.94
N ASN A 345 -13.38 3.50 18.56
CA ASN A 345 -12.49 2.34 18.50
C ASN A 345 -11.76 2.17 17.15
N LEU A 346 -11.90 3.12 16.22
CA LEU A 346 -11.28 3.06 14.89
C LEU A 346 -9.91 3.73 14.87
N ILE A 347 -8.95 3.08 14.22
CA ILE A 347 -7.65 3.62 13.81
C ILE A 347 -7.70 3.75 12.29
N TRP A 348 -7.69 4.97 11.78
CA TRP A 348 -7.95 5.29 10.37
C TRP A 348 -6.74 5.01 9.48
N VAL A 349 -6.88 4.08 8.54
CA VAL A 349 -5.82 3.66 7.61
C VAL A 349 -6.15 4.18 6.21
N TRP A 350 -5.26 5.00 5.64
CA TRP A 350 -5.36 5.50 4.27
C TRP A 350 -4.51 4.67 3.31
N ASN A 351 -5.03 4.33 2.14
CA ASN A 351 -4.39 3.41 1.20
C ASN A 351 -4.10 4.06 -0.16
N SER A 352 -3.01 4.83 -0.22
CA SER A 352 -2.44 5.41 -1.43
C SER A 352 -1.13 6.11 -1.07
N GLU A 353 -0.11 5.94 -1.92
CA GLU A 353 1.18 6.61 -1.79
C GLU A 353 1.24 7.95 -2.53
N ASN A 354 0.27 8.25 -3.41
CA ASN A 354 0.23 9.49 -4.17
C ASN A 354 -0.22 10.68 -3.29
N PRO A 355 0.61 11.72 -3.12
CA PRO A 355 0.26 12.91 -2.33
C PRO A 355 -1.01 13.64 -2.80
N GLU A 356 -1.38 13.55 -4.08
CA GLU A 356 -2.61 14.19 -4.60
C GLU A 356 -3.88 13.62 -3.97
N TRP A 357 -3.84 12.34 -3.58
CA TRP A 357 -4.97 11.60 -3.03
C TRP A 357 -5.02 11.63 -1.50
N TYR A 358 -3.97 12.12 -0.84
CA TYR A 358 -3.89 12.11 0.62
C TYR A 358 -4.94 13.04 1.28
N PRO A 359 -5.86 12.53 2.13
CA PRO A 359 -6.97 13.33 2.69
C PRO A 359 -6.55 14.25 3.84
N GLY A 360 -5.35 14.07 4.40
CA GLY A 360 -4.74 14.96 5.39
C GLY A 360 -4.39 14.30 6.72
N ASP A 361 -3.40 14.88 7.41
CA ASP A 361 -2.86 14.40 8.68
C ASP A 361 -3.89 14.35 9.83
N ASP A 362 -4.97 15.10 9.71
CA ASP A 362 -6.00 15.29 10.74
C ASP A 362 -7.12 14.25 10.70
N VAL A 363 -7.16 13.39 9.67
CA VAL A 363 -8.17 12.33 9.51
C VAL A 363 -7.56 10.94 9.28
N VAL A 364 -6.23 10.83 9.19
CA VAL A 364 -5.50 9.57 8.95
C VAL A 364 -4.59 9.25 10.12
N ASP A 365 -4.63 8.03 10.66
CA ASP A 365 -3.70 7.55 11.68
C ASP A 365 -2.48 6.83 11.06
N ILE A 366 -2.73 6.00 10.05
CA ILE A 366 -1.73 5.13 9.41
C ILE A 366 -1.86 5.26 7.89
N VAL A 367 -0.75 5.26 7.17
CA VAL A 367 -0.76 5.19 5.69
C VAL A 367 -0.31 3.82 5.21
N SER A 368 -0.84 3.39 4.08
CA SER A 368 -0.58 2.06 3.53
C SER A 368 -0.61 2.03 2.02
N VAL A 369 -0.14 0.92 1.48
CA VAL A 369 -0.30 0.49 0.08
C VAL A 369 -0.70 -0.97 0.05
N ASP A 370 -1.28 -1.36 -1.07
CA ASP A 370 -1.55 -2.76 -1.41
C ASP A 370 -0.59 -3.15 -2.54
N SER A 371 0.04 -4.32 -2.45
CA SER A 371 1.10 -4.72 -3.39
C SER A 371 0.97 -6.16 -3.89
N TYR A 372 0.76 -6.30 -5.19
CA TYR A 372 0.59 -7.58 -5.86
C TYR A 372 1.70 -7.80 -6.90
N PRO A 373 2.94 -8.07 -6.46
CA PRO A 373 4.05 -8.33 -7.38
C PRO A 373 3.88 -9.69 -8.07
N GLN A 374 4.76 -10.01 -9.02
CA GLN A 374 4.72 -11.31 -9.70
C GLN A 374 4.81 -12.48 -8.69
N PRO A 375 4.19 -13.65 -8.98
CA PRO A 375 4.25 -14.80 -8.08
C PRO A 375 5.70 -15.17 -7.73
N GLY A 376 6.01 -15.22 -6.43
CA GLY A 376 7.34 -15.57 -5.91
C GLY A 376 8.32 -14.40 -5.84
N ASP A 377 7.92 -13.18 -6.22
CA ASP A 377 8.68 -11.97 -5.94
C ASP A 377 8.47 -11.51 -4.49
N HIS A 378 9.44 -11.84 -3.63
CA HIS A 378 9.45 -11.49 -2.21
C HIS A 378 10.22 -10.20 -1.91
N HIS A 379 10.34 -9.29 -2.88
CA HIS A 379 11.00 -8.01 -2.69
C HIS A 379 10.34 -7.16 -1.56
N PRO A 380 11.12 -6.39 -0.77
CA PRO A 380 10.61 -5.53 0.32
C PRO A 380 9.59 -4.45 -0.02
N VAL A 381 9.27 -4.24 -1.31
CA VAL A 381 8.45 -3.10 -1.78
C VAL A 381 9.00 -1.75 -1.29
N SER A 382 10.34 -1.61 -1.25
CA SER A 382 11.04 -0.49 -0.61
C SER A 382 10.67 0.87 -1.20
N ARG A 383 10.42 0.98 -2.51
CA ARG A 383 9.99 2.23 -3.16
C ARG A 383 8.75 2.81 -2.50
N SER A 384 7.70 2.01 -2.36
CA SER A 384 6.44 2.46 -1.76
C SER A 384 6.57 2.74 -0.27
N TYR A 385 7.38 1.96 0.44
CA TYR A 385 7.69 2.24 1.83
C TYR A 385 8.29 3.64 1.99
N GLU A 386 9.32 3.98 1.21
CA GLU A 386 9.95 5.30 1.24
C GLU A 386 8.96 6.42 0.88
N GLY A 387 8.14 6.22 -0.16
CA GLY A 387 7.14 7.19 -0.59
C GLY A 387 6.11 7.50 0.50
N LEU A 388 5.63 6.48 1.21
CA LEU A 388 4.70 6.65 2.33
C LEU A 388 5.35 7.32 3.55
N VAL A 389 6.60 6.97 3.88
CA VAL A 389 7.35 7.64 4.95
C VAL A 389 7.54 9.13 4.62
N GLU A 390 7.86 9.45 3.37
CA GLU A 390 7.99 10.83 2.89
C GLU A 390 6.66 11.58 2.94
N LEU A 391 5.57 10.95 2.46
CA LEU A 391 4.22 11.53 2.43
C LEU A 391 3.78 12.09 3.78
N VAL A 392 4.03 11.34 4.85
CA VAL A 392 3.63 11.70 6.23
C VAL A 392 4.76 12.33 7.04
N GLY A 393 5.88 12.66 6.40
CA GLY A 393 7.06 13.21 7.04
C GLY A 393 7.58 12.36 8.20
N ASP A 394 7.47 11.04 8.11
CA ASP A 394 7.91 10.08 9.13
C ASP A 394 7.19 10.20 10.50
N ARG A 395 5.95 10.70 10.51
CA ARG A 395 5.17 10.91 11.74
C ARG A 395 4.00 9.94 11.94
N LYS A 396 3.73 9.08 10.96
CA LYS A 396 2.67 8.06 11.00
C LYS A 396 3.26 6.70 10.65
N LEU A 397 2.62 5.64 11.14
CA LEU A 397 2.96 4.28 10.77
C LEU A 397 2.72 4.06 9.27
N VAL A 398 3.51 3.16 8.71
CA VAL A 398 3.41 2.72 7.31
C VAL A 398 3.17 1.22 7.27
N ALA A 399 2.16 0.77 6.52
CA ALA A 399 1.74 -0.64 6.48
C ALA A 399 1.54 -1.19 5.06
N LEU A 400 1.75 -2.49 4.91
CA LEU A 400 1.45 -3.23 3.68
C LEU A 400 0.10 -3.93 3.88
N THR A 401 -0.99 -3.23 3.53
CA THR A 401 -2.33 -3.62 3.99
C THR A 401 -2.96 -4.75 3.21
N GLU A 402 -2.50 -4.97 1.99
CA GLU A 402 -2.70 -6.21 1.25
C GLU A 402 -1.41 -6.57 0.53
N ASN A 403 -1.16 -7.87 0.39
CA ASN A 403 -0.11 -8.35 -0.48
C ASN A 403 -0.45 -9.68 -1.16
N GLY A 404 0.12 -9.87 -2.36
CA GLY A 404 0.27 -11.18 -2.96
C GLY A 404 1.42 -11.94 -2.30
N SER A 405 2.58 -11.96 -2.96
CA SER A 405 3.82 -12.49 -2.37
C SER A 405 4.19 -11.73 -1.08
N ILE A 406 4.48 -12.45 0.00
CA ILE A 406 4.88 -11.88 1.28
C ILE A 406 6.31 -11.32 1.13
N PRO A 407 6.63 -10.10 1.60
CA PRO A 407 7.99 -9.59 1.55
C PRO A 407 8.91 -10.39 2.47
N ASP A 408 10.11 -10.74 1.98
CA ASP A 408 11.09 -11.50 2.77
C ASP A 408 11.56 -10.68 3.99
N PRO A 409 11.30 -11.13 5.24
CA PRO A 409 11.68 -10.40 6.44
C PRO A 409 13.20 -10.17 6.57
N GLY A 410 14.03 -11.03 6.00
CA GLY A 410 15.48 -10.85 5.92
C GLY A 410 15.90 -9.79 4.91
N LEU A 411 15.08 -9.52 3.88
CA LEU A 411 15.29 -8.39 2.97
C LEU A 411 14.70 -7.09 3.54
N LEU A 412 13.57 -7.13 4.26
CA LEU A 412 13.00 -5.95 4.93
C LEU A 412 14.04 -5.23 5.80
N GLU A 413 14.82 -6.00 6.57
CA GLU A 413 15.92 -5.47 7.37
C GLU A 413 17.00 -4.80 6.51
N LYS A 414 17.48 -5.49 5.48
CA LYS A 414 18.58 -5.01 4.62
C LYS A 414 18.20 -3.76 3.82
N TYR A 415 16.93 -3.64 3.46
CA TYR A 415 16.41 -2.50 2.71
C TYR A 415 15.89 -1.38 3.62
N GLU A 416 15.88 -1.61 4.94
CA GLU A 416 15.31 -0.69 5.94
C GLU A 416 13.84 -0.34 5.66
N ALA A 417 13.09 -1.32 5.14
CA ALA A 417 11.67 -1.24 4.84
C ALA A 417 10.89 -1.80 6.03
N TYR A 418 10.65 -0.96 7.04
CA TYR A 418 10.06 -1.37 8.31
C TYR A 418 8.53 -1.27 8.30
N TRP A 419 7.87 -1.97 7.39
CA TRP A 419 6.41 -2.08 7.37
C TRP A 419 5.87 -2.53 8.74
N SER A 420 4.81 -1.87 9.23
CA SER A 420 4.21 -2.19 10.52
C SER A 420 3.57 -3.59 10.53
N TRP A 421 2.89 -3.95 9.45
CA TRP A 421 2.40 -5.30 9.18
C TRP A 421 2.33 -5.57 7.69
N PHE A 422 2.21 -6.84 7.34
CA PHE A 422 1.72 -7.30 6.04
C PHE A 422 0.38 -8.02 6.22
N CYS A 423 -0.44 -8.14 5.18
CA CYS A 423 -1.68 -8.92 5.23
C CYS A 423 -1.93 -9.62 3.89
N THR A 424 -1.59 -10.90 3.80
CA THR A 424 -1.68 -11.64 2.54
C THR A 424 -3.13 -11.87 2.15
N TRP A 425 -3.47 -11.63 0.89
CA TRP A 425 -4.83 -11.85 0.40
C TRP A 425 -5.18 -13.35 0.35
N THR A 426 -6.47 -13.66 0.22
CA THR A 426 -6.99 -15.03 0.18
C THR A 426 -6.76 -15.71 -1.18
N GLY A 427 -6.99 -17.01 -1.26
CA GLY A 427 -6.99 -17.76 -2.52
C GLY A 427 -5.59 -18.00 -3.06
N GLU A 428 -5.36 -17.70 -4.34
CA GLU A 428 -4.10 -18.04 -4.99
C GLU A 428 -2.87 -17.43 -4.30
N PHE A 429 -3.02 -16.28 -3.65
CA PHE A 429 -1.91 -15.62 -2.97
C PHE A 429 -1.36 -16.39 -1.77
N ILE A 430 -2.16 -17.26 -1.13
CA ILE A 430 -1.72 -18.04 0.03
C ILE A 430 -1.74 -19.56 -0.22
N ASP A 431 -2.58 -20.05 -1.14
CA ASP A 431 -2.83 -21.48 -1.32
C ASP A 431 -2.17 -22.11 -2.56
N ASP A 432 -1.66 -21.32 -3.52
CA ASP A 432 -1.20 -21.87 -4.81
C ASP A 432 0.23 -22.42 -4.81
N GLY A 433 1.01 -22.10 -3.78
CA GLY A 433 2.43 -22.45 -3.66
C GLY A 433 3.38 -21.74 -4.64
N LYS A 434 2.88 -20.81 -5.48
CA LYS A 434 3.63 -20.01 -6.44
C LYS A 434 3.90 -18.60 -5.93
N HIS A 435 2.88 -17.93 -5.40
CA HIS A 435 3.04 -16.61 -4.77
C HIS A 435 3.85 -16.73 -3.49
N ASN A 436 3.44 -17.69 -2.65
CA ASN A 436 4.10 -18.01 -1.40
C ASN A 436 4.23 -19.54 -1.29
N SER A 437 5.45 -20.05 -1.44
CA SER A 437 5.69 -21.49 -1.26
C SER A 437 5.54 -21.91 0.21
N GLU A 438 5.18 -23.17 0.47
CA GLU A 438 5.03 -23.67 1.85
C GLU A 438 6.29 -23.46 2.70
N ASP A 439 7.47 -23.70 2.12
CA ASP A 439 8.76 -23.48 2.78
C ASP A 439 8.98 -22.00 3.12
N PHE A 440 8.59 -21.10 2.23
CA PHE A 440 8.68 -19.67 2.45
C PHE A 440 7.71 -19.19 3.54
N ILE A 441 6.46 -19.67 3.53
CA ILE A 441 5.48 -19.35 4.59
C ILE A 441 6.01 -19.82 5.96
N ARG A 442 6.55 -21.05 6.04
CA ARG A 442 7.19 -21.55 7.28
C ARG A 442 8.36 -20.68 7.70
N TYR A 443 9.20 -20.27 6.77
CA TYR A 443 10.32 -19.37 7.04
C TYR A 443 9.84 -18.03 7.61
N VAL A 444 8.86 -17.37 6.97
CA VAL A 444 8.30 -16.08 7.44
C VAL A 444 7.70 -16.22 8.83
N LEU A 445 6.80 -17.19 9.06
CA LEU A 445 6.09 -17.33 10.34
C LEU A 445 7.00 -17.75 11.51
N ASN A 446 8.24 -18.18 11.25
CA ASN A 446 9.23 -18.50 12.27
C ASN A 446 10.42 -17.53 12.28
N HIS A 447 10.37 -16.45 11.49
CA HIS A 447 11.44 -15.46 11.44
C HIS A 447 11.43 -14.61 12.72
N GLU A 448 12.60 -14.38 13.32
CA GLU A 448 12.73 -13.70 14.63
C GLU A 448 12.24 -12.24 14.66
N ARG A 449 11.96 -11.66 13.48
CA ARG A 449 11.44 -10.29 13.31
C ARG A 449 9.96 -10.25 12.93
N VAL A 450 9.32 -11.39 12.76
CA VAL A 450 7.91 -11.51 12.40
C VAL A 450 7.12 -11.85 13.65
N ILE A 451 6.24 -10.94 14.08
CA ILE A 451 5.36 -11.17 15.22
C ILE A 451 4.16 -12.00 14.78
N THR A 452 4.02 -13.17 15.41
CA THR A 452 2.86 -14.05 15.31
C THR A 452 1.95 -13.89 16.53
N LEU A 453 0.74 -14.48 16.50
CA LEU A 453 -0.27 -14.24 17.55
C LEU A 453 0.20 -14.58 18.96
N ASP A 454 1.02 -15.62 19.11
CA ASP A 454 1.55 -16.04 20.42
C ASP A 454 2.51 -15.03 21.06
N GLU A 455 2.98 -14.05 20.29
CA GLU A 455 3.88 -12.98 20.73
C GLU A 455 3.14 -11.65 20.97
N VAL A 456 1.85 -11.57 20.62
CA VAL A 456 1.01 -10.39 20.91
C VAL A 456 0.74 -10.30 22.42
N PRO A 457 0.97 -9.14 23.05
CA PRO A 457 0.92 -9.01 24.50
C PRO A 457 -0.49 -9.17 25.08
N ASP A 458 -0.56 -9.74 26.28
CA ASP A 458 -1.83 -10.04 26.98
C ASP A 458 -2.69 -8.79 27.25
N TYR A 459 -2.10 -7.59 27.35
CA TYR A 459 -2.87 -6.37 27.62
C TYR A 459 -3.74 -5.92 26.44
N LEU A 460 -3.50 -6.47 25.23
CA LEU A 460 -4.36 -6.27 24.06
C LEU A 460 -5.48 -7.33 23.98
N LYS A 461 -5.46 -8.36 24.83
CA LYS A 461 -6.43 -9.45 24.82
C LYS A 461 -7.74 -9.04 25.51
N PRO A 462 -8.87 -9.67 25.15
CA PRO A 462 -10.18 -9.33 25.72
C PRO A 462 -10.18 -9.35 27.26
N GLY A 463 -10.76 -8.32 27.86
CA GLY A 463 -10.92 -8.23 29.32
C GLY A 463 -9.65 -7.86 30.09
N ALA A 464 -8.53 -7.57 29.40
CA ALA A 464 -7.36 -7.01 30.06
C ALA A 464 -7.71 -5.63 30.66
N ILE A 465 -7.41 -5.46 31.95
CA ILE A 465 -7.43 -4.15 32.60
C ILE A 465 -6.03 -3.56 32.34
N PRO A 466 -5.88 -2.47 31.58
CA PRO A 466 -4.60 -1.80 31.44
C PRO A 466 -4.14 -1.35 32.83
N ASN A 467 -2.91 -1.70 33.21
CA ASN A 467 -2.30 -1.27 34.48
C ASN A 467 -2.05 0.24 34.50
#